data_AF-A0A7Z9IHW7-F1
#
_entry.id   AF-A0A7Z9IHW7-F1
#
_cell.length_a   1.000
_cell.length_b   1.000
_cell.length_c   1.000
_cell.angle_alpha   90.00
_cell.angle_beta   90.00
_cell.angle_gamma   90.00
#
_symmetry.space_group_name_H-M   'P 1'
#
loop_
_entity.id
_entity.type
_entity.pdbx_description
1 polymer ?
#
loop_
_entity_poly.entity_id
_entity_poly.type
_entity_poly.pdbx_seq_one_letter_code
_entity_poly.pdbx_strand_id
1 'polypeptide(L)' 'MYLNDEWEVYARYVDRDTNTGDDVLSIGLNNYWAGQNARWTTEITWDDTVLNTDTTVISSQLQFYF' A
#
# COMPACT_ATOMS: atom_id res chain seq x y z
N MET A 1 10.33 15.12 5.24
CA MET A 1 10.50 14.18 4.10
C MET A 1 10.15 14.97 2.84
N TYR A 2 11.06 15.04 1.86
CA TYR A 2 10.89 15.85 0.64
C TYR A 2 10.34 14.94 -0.46
N LEU A 3 9.02 14.95 -0.65
CA LEU A 3 8.37 14.35 -1.80
C LEU A 3 7.89 15.52 -2.67
N ASN A 4 8.29 15.53 -3.94
CA ASN A 4 7.77 16.48 -4.92
C ASN A 4 6.31 16.10 -5.24
N ASP A 5 5.55 16.96 -5.92
CA ASP A 5 4.12 16.73 -6.25
C ASP A 5 3.83 15.43 -7.05
N GLU A 6 4.88 14.79 -7.57
CA GLU A 6 4.81 13.55 -8.36
C GLU A 6 4.96 12.28 -7.51
N TRP A 7 5.32 12.40 -6.23
CA TRP A 7 5.53 11.25 -5.34
C TRP A 7 4.62 11.36 -4.13
N GLU A 8 3.91 10.28 -3.83
CA GLU A 8 3.04 10.18 -2.67
C GLU A 8 3.40 8.92 -1.89
N VAL A 9 3.61 9.07 -0.59
CA VAL A 9 3.78 7.95 0.32
C VAL A 9 2.55 7.88 1.20
N TYR A 10 2.01 6.68 1.37
CA TYR A 10 0.87 6.43 2.22
C TYR A 10 1.14 5.22 3.11
N ALA A 11 0.47 5.22 4.25
CA ALA A 11 0.36 4.07 5.12
C ALA A 11 -1.10 3.85 5.46
N ARG A 12 -1.49 2.59 5.56
CA ARG A 12 -2.85 2.18 5.92
C ARG A 12 -2.74 1.15 7.02
N TYR A 13 -3.53 1.35 8.07
CA TYR A 13 -3.75 0.36 9.12
C TYR A 13 -5.23 0.01 9.14
N VAL A 14 -5.56 -1.28 9.19
CA VAL A 14 -6.93 -1.78 9.29
C VAL A 14 -7.00 -2.77 10.44
N ASP A 15 -7.74 -2.40 11.48
CA ASP A 15 -8.13 -3.29 12.57
C ASP A 15 -9.50 -3.90 12.23
N ARG A 16 -9.57 -5.23 12.11
CA ARG A 16 -10.81 -5.94 11.72
C ARG A 16 -11.55 -6.59 12.88
N ASP A 17 -10.89 -6.86 14.01
CA ASP A 17 -11.54 -7.29 15.26
C ASP A 17 -10.55 -7.21 16.45
N THR A 18 -10.93 -6.45 17.48
CA THR A 18 -10.14 -6.26 18.71
C THR A 18 -9.85 -7.53 19.50
N ASN A 19 -10.56 -8.64 19.23
CA ASN A 19 -10.43 -9.88 20.01
C ASN A 19 -9.53 -10.94 19.37
N THR A 20 -9.29 -10.90 18.06
CA THR A 20 -8.51 -11.92 17.34
C THR A 20 -7.13 -11.44 16.92
N GLY A 21 -6.86 -10.13 16.94
CA GLY A 21 -5.58 -9.58 16.48
C GLY A 21 -5.46 -9.61 14.96
N ASP A 22 -6.58 -9.59 14.25
CA ASP A 22 -6.62 -9.60 12.79
C ASP A 22 -6.40 -8.18 12.26
N ASP A 23 -5.13 -7.77 12.20
CA ASP A 23 -4.74 -6.48 11.65
C ASP A 23 -4.01 -6.60 10.30
N VAL A 24 -4.17 -5.53 9.50
CA VAL A 24 -3.48 -5.39 8.22
C VAL A 24 -2.79 -4.04 8.19
N LEU A 25 -1.48 -4.07 8.02
CA LEU A 25 -0.64 -2.89 7.83
C LEU A 25 -0.12 -2.86 6.40
N SER A 26 -0.28 -1.72 5.73
CA SER A 26 0.25 -1.50 4.38
C SER A 26 1.05 -0.21 4.33
N ILE A 27 2.20 -0.24 3.67
CA ILE A 27 2.99 0.94 3.34
C ILE A 27 3.19 0.95 1.83
N GLY A 28 2.85 2.07 1.21
CA GLY A 28 2.91 2.19 -0.23
C GLY A 28 3.47 3.52 -0.69
N LEU A 29 3.94 3.49 -1.92
CA LEU A 29 4.44 4.64 -2.64
C LEU A 29 3.80 4.69 -4.03
N ASN A 30 3.34 5.87 -4.40
CA ASN A 30 2.83 6.21 -5.71
C ASN A 30 3.78 7.18 -6.38
N ASN A 31 4.01 6.98 -7.67
CA ASN A 31 4.69 7.92 -8.53
C ASN A 31 3.83 8.24 -9.75
N TYR A 32 3.55 9.53 -9.95
CA TYR A 32 2.68 10.05 -10.98
C TYR A 32 3.53 10.56 -12.15
N TRP A 33 3.20 10.11 -13.36
CA TRP A 33 3.88 10.47 -14.61
C TRP A 33 2.95 11.22 -15.55
N ALA A 34 3.55 11.94 -16.50
CA ALA A 34 2.86 12.56 -17.62
C ALA A 34 1.65 13.43 -17.21
N GLY A 35 1.81 14.26 -16.17
CA GLY A 35 0.74 15.13 -15.67
C GLY A 35 -0.41 14.36 -15.02
N GLN A 36 -0.11 13.26 -14.31
CA GLN A 36 -1.06 12.35 -13.65
C GLN A 36 -1.84 11.41 -14.59
N ASN A 37 -1.48 11.34 -15.87
CA ASN A 37 -2.09 10.40 -16.83
C ASN A 37 -1.54 8.96 -16.71
N ALA A 38 -0.47 8.76 -15.95
CA ALA A 38 0.00 7.43 -15.58
C ALA A 38 0.48 7.42 -14.13
N ARG A 39 0.34 6.26 -13.47
CA ARG A 39 0.79 6.05 -12.09
C ARG A 39 1.48 4.71 -11.97
N TRP A 40 2.66 4.72 -11.36
CA TRP A 40 3.31 3.52 -10.83
C TRP A 40 3.11 3.47 -9.31
N THR A 41 2.70 2.31 -8.81
CA THR A 41 2.49 2.07 -7.38
C THR A 41 3.31 0.87 -6.96
N THR A 42 3.94 0.94 -5.79
CA THR A 42 4.49 -0.23 -5.10
C THR A 42 4.02 -0.20 -3.64
N GLU A 43 3.53 -1.33 -3.15
CA GLU A 43 3.00 -1.47 -1.80
C GLU A 43 3.52 -2.76 -1.16
N ILE A 44 3.92 -2.67 0.11
CA ILE A 44 4.15 -3.82 0.99
C ILE A 44 3.00 -3.89 1.99
N THR A 45 2.43 -5.08 2.13
CA THR A 45 1.33 -5.36 3.06
C THR A 45 1.70 -6.52 3.96
N TRP A 46 1.58 -6.29 5.26
CA TRP A 46 1.62 -7.29 6.32
C TRP A 46 0.18 -7.61 6.71
N ASP A 47 -0.18 -8.88 6.60
CA ASP A 47 -1.50 -9.41 6.87
C ASP A 47 -1.39 -10.54 7.89
N ASP A 48 -1.87 -10.26 9.10
CA ASP A 48 -1.83 -11.17 10.25
C ASP A 48 -3.23 -11.78 10.51
N THR A 49 -4.14 -11.71 9.53
CA THR A 49 -5.55 -12.19 9.66
C THR A 49 -5.71 -13.70 9.65
N VAL A 50 -4.63 -14.46 9.42
CA VAL A 50 -4.65 -15.93 9.43
C VAL A 50 -4.02 -16.43 10.73
N LEU A 51 -4.83 -17.08 11.57
CA LEU A 51 -4.38 -17.71 12.82
C LEU A 51 -3.10 -18.55 12.61
N ASN A 52 -1.99 -18.07 13.20
CA ASN A 52 -0.65 -18.65 13.16
C ASN A 52 0.08 -18.55 11.80
N THR A 53 -0.26 -17.59 10.93
CA THR A 53 0.47 -17.36 9.68
C THR A 53 0.49 -15.89 9.30
N ASP A 54 1.65 -15.27 9.50
CA ASP A 54 1.92 -13.91 9.04
C ASP A 54 2.19 -13.95 7.54
N THR A 55 1.42 -13.19 6.75
CA THR A 55 1.61 -13.10 5.29
C THR A 55 2.14 -11.72 4.92
N THR A 56 3.29 -11.68 4.25
CA THR A 56 3.81 -10.45 3.64
C THR A 56 3.65 -10.49 2.12
N VAL A 57 2.96 -9.50 1.56
CA VAL A 57 2.76 -9.33 0.12
C VAL A 57 3.46 -8.07 -0.35
N ILE A 58 4.23 -8.18 -1.43
CA ILE A 58 4.78 -7.03 -2.15
C ILE A 58 4.07 -6.96 -3.50
N SER A 59 3.38 -5.85 -3.76
CA SER A 59 2.69 -5.60 -5.01
C SER A 59 3.31 -4.41 -5.75
N SER A 60 3.32 -4.50 -7.08
CA SER A 60 3.71 -3.41 -7.97
C SER A 60 2.70 -3.31 -9.09
N GLN A 61 2.24 -2.10 -9.39
CA GLN A 61 1.18 -1.84 -10.35
C GLN A 61 1.54 -0.66 -11.25
N LEU A 62 1.23 -0.79 -12.54
CA LEU A 62 1.18 0.33 -13.48
C LEU A 62 -0.28 0.59 -13.86
N GLN A 63 -0.68 1.86 -13.80
CA GLN A 63 -2.02 2.31 -14.15
C GLN A 63 -1.92 3.46 -15.16
N PHE A 64 -2.70 3.37 -16.23
CA PHE A 64 -2.78 4.39 -17.29
C PHE A 64 -4.21 4.92 -17.34
N TYR A 65 -4.37 6.24 -17.37
CA TYR A 65 -5.66 6.92 -17.47
C TYR A 65 -5.80 7.48 -18.90
N PHE A 66 -6.94 7.23 -19.53
CA PHE A 66 -7.27 7.62 -20.90
C PHE A 66 -8.74 8.02 -21.03
#